data_AF-A0A9P8TZQ2-F1
#
_entry.id   AF-A0A9P8TZQ2-F1
#
_cell.length_a   1.000
_cell.length_b   1.000
_cell.length_c   1.000
_cell.angle_alpha   90.00
_cell.angle_beta   90.00
_cell.angle_gamma   90.00
#
_symmetry.space_group_name_H-M   'P 1'
#
loop_
_entity.id
_entity.type
_entity.pdbx_description
1 polymer ?
#
loop_
_entity_poly.entity_id
_entity_poly.type
_entity_poly.pdbx_seq_one_letter_code
_entity_poly.pdbx_strand_id
1 'polypeptide(L)'
;MDGGWAVPSNPPFSDKGNVGEETWNDLNEPAGDIGHFHDSEHNGNPDKYEAYTNEKCFGCGEEGHKRAECPNAGEQACHYCKKEGHMVKDCPEKPPITVTGHWRKNCESARKINRDHVADVTPDAAWVKLKQAALERDADDAKEAVEEYVKALGGDVTYRQIQERLMDEKVNVWLISMERSLIDTFTNMDLQGKMDKKYSISFRFSDRPERPREISGWPDNHKEILSRLDDAGMVVDRGLPKCYNCGELGHTSKGCTQERVEHASEKPKISCYNCGAEGHRLRDCPQPRADKFACKNCQ
;
A
#
# COMPACT_ATOMS: atom_id res chain seq x y z
N MET A 1 -13.57 -42.62 -56.72
CA MET A 1 -12.62 -41.73 -57.39
C MET A 1 -12.51 -40.46 -56.55
N ASP A 2 -12.06 -40.54 -55.30
CA ASP A 2 -10.70 -40.86 -54.80
C ASP A 2 -9.75 -39.64 -54.85
N GLY A 3 -9.18 -39.32 -53.69
CA GLY A 3 -8.09 -38.36 -53.46
C GLY A 3 -8.51 -37.20 -52.54
N GLY A 4 -8.20 -37.11 -51.25
CA GLY A 4 -7.11 -37.71 -50.48
C GLY A 4 -5.97 -36.71 -50.29
N TRP A 5 -5.94 -35.99 -49.16
CA TRP A 5 -4.73 -35.35 -48.62
C TRP A 5 -4.62 -35.69 -47.13
N ALA A 6 -3.52 -36.37 -46.80
CA ALA A 6 -3.25 -36.99 -45.51
C ALA A 6 -2.75 -35.99 -44.47
N VAL A 7 -3.12 -36.23 -43.20
CA VAL A 7 -2.50 -35.63 -42.01
C VAL A 7 -1.64 -36.69 -41.31
N PRO A 8 -0.46 -36.33 -40.77
CA PRO A 8 0.46 -37.30 -40.18
C PRO A 8 -0.01 -37.81 -38.81
N SER A 9 0.18 -39.12 -38.61
CA SER A 9 -0.08 -39.88 -37.38
C SER A 9 1.00 -39.65 -36.32
N ASN A 10 0.59 -39.29 -35.10
CA ASN A 10 1.44 -39.37 -33.91
C ASN A 10 1.50 -40.82 -33.39
N PRO A 11 2.68 -41.31 -32.93
CA PRO A 11 2.85 -42.69 -32.49
C PRO A 11 2.25 -42.97 -31.10
N PRO A 12 1.94 -44.26 -30.79
CA PRO A 12 1.30 -44.67 -29.55
C PRO A 12 2.31 -44.72 -28.39
N PHE A 13 1.92 -44.18 -27.23
CA PHE A 13 2.66 -44.36 -25.99
C PHE A 13 2.45 -45.78 -25.48
N SER A 14 3.56 -46.52 -25.37
CA SER A 14 3.62 -47.89 -24.85
C SER A 14 3.52 -47.93 -23.33
N ASP A 15 2.72 -48.87 -22.88
CA ASP A 15 2.40 -49.23 -21.51
C ASP A 15 3.52 -50.07 -20.83
N LYS A 16 3.46 -50.09 -19.49
CA LYS A 16 4.06 -51.03 -18.51
C LYS A 16 5.28 -50.59 -17.70
N GLY A 17 5.06 -50.54 -16.38
CA GLY A 17 6.11 -50.73 -15.37
C GLY A 17 5.68 -50.42 -13.94
N ASN A 18 4.71 -51.14 -13.38
CA ASN A 18 4.35 -51.09 -11.96
C ASN A 18 5.35 -51.92 -11.13
N VAL A 19 6.05 -51.30 -10.16
CA VAL A 19 6.68 -52.01 -9.02
C VAL A 19 6.81 -51.05 -7.82
N GLY A 20 6.25 -51.46 -6.68
CA GLY A 20 6.73 -51.09 -5.33
C GLY A 20 5.99 -49.97 -4.60
N GLU A 21 4.87 -50.32 -3.96
CA GLU A 21 4.52 -49.76 -2.63
C GLU A 21 5.70 -50.03 -1.68
N GLU A 22 6.13 -49.07 -0.85
CA GLU A 22 6.41 -49.18 0.61
C GLU A 22 6.65 -47.78 1.21
N THR A 23 5.71 -47.35 2.06
CA THR A 23 5.84 -46.54 3.30
C THR A 23 6.59 -45.20 3.30
N TRP A 24 5.83 -44.10 3.44
CA TRP A 24 6.29 -42.89 4.13
C TRP A 24 5.23 -42.42 5.12
N ASN A 25 5.40 -42.82 6.38
CA ASN A 25 4.68 -42.26 7.52
C ASN A 25 5.66 -41.43 8.35
N ASP A 26 5.12 -40.34 8.90
CA ASP A 26 5.59 -39.62 10.09
C ASP A 26 6.88 -38.81 9.99
N LEU A 27 6.75 -37.54 9.58
CA LEU A 27 7.27 -36.41 10.37
C LEU A 27 6.27 -35.25 10.35
N ASN A 28 5.63 -35.09 11.50
CA ASN A 28 4.71 -34.05 11.90
C ASN A 28 5.52 -32.95 12.61
N GLU A 29 5.50 -31.71 12.13
CA GLU A 29 5.52 -30.43 12.89
C GLU A 29 5.80 -29.18 11.99
N PRO A 30 5.36 -27.97 12.37
CA PRO A 30 4.50 -27.14 11.52
C PRO A 30 5.22 -26.00 10.78
N ALA A 31 4.85 -25.81 9.52
CA ALA A 31 5.24 -24.66 8.70
C ALA A 31 4.38 -23.43 9.04
N GLY A 32 5.06 -22.28 9.13
CA GLY A 32 4.51 -20.98 9.48
C GLY A 32 3.42 -20.49 8.53
N ASP A 33 2.44 -19.84 9.16
CA ASP A 33 1.22 -19.29 8.61
C ASP A 33 1.49 -18.19 7.56
N ILE A 34 1.03 -18.43 6.33
CA ILE A 34 1.09 -17.52 5.19
C ILE A 34 -0.25 -16.77 5.19
N GLY A 35 -0.24 -15.55 5.72
CA GLY A 35 -1.43 -14.72 5.93
C GLY A 35 -2.29 -14.56 4.68
N HIS A 36 -3.44 -15.24 4.67
CA HIS A 36 -4.53 -15.03 3.73
C HIS A 36 -5.41 -13.86 4.19
N PHE A 37 -5.79 -13.02 3.23
CA PHE A 37 -6.73 -11.91 3.39
C PHE A 37 -8.10 -12.46 3.84
N HIS A 38 -8.55 -12.09 5.04
CA HIS A 38 -9.91 -12.35 5.50
C HIS A 38 -10.81 -11.14 5.28
N ASP A 39 -11.66 -11.26 4.26
CA ASP A 39 -12.89 -10.48 4.12
C ASP A 39 -13.79 -10.79 5.33
N SER A 40 -13.94 -9.81 6.23
CA SER A 40 -14.81 -9.95 7.41
C SER A 40 -16.28 -9.83 7.04
N GLU A 41 -16.89 -10.94 6.62
CA GLU A 41 -18.33 -11.13 6.68
C GLU A 41 -18.79 -11.15 8.14
N HIS A 42 -19.51 -10.11 8.56
CA HIS A 42 -20.21 -10.08 9.83
C HIS A 42 -21.38 -11.08 9.78
N ASN A 43 -21.19 -12.25 10.39
CA ASN A 43 -22.30 -13.10 10.81
C ASN A 43 -22.06 -13.55 12.26
N GLY A 44 -22.76 -12.90 13.19
CA GLY A 44 -22.58 -13.09 14.63
C GLY A 44 -23.15 -14.42 15.11
N ASN A 45 -22.29 -15.27 15.64
CA ASN A 45 -22.63 -16.32 16.59
C ASN A 45 -22.52 -15.73 18.01
N PRO A 46 -23.60 -15.62 18.80
CA PRO A 46 -23.60 -14.83 20.02
C PRO A 46 -22.81 -15.42 21.21
N ASP A 47 -22.29 -16.64 21.12
CA ASP A 47 -21.87 -17.38 22.32
C ASP A 47 -20.36 -17.50 22.56
N LYS A 48 -19.50 -16.75 21.85
CA LYS A 48 -18.04 -16.77 22.11
C LYS A 48 -17.37 -15.41 21.91
N TYR A 49 -17.74 -14.46 22.76
CA TYR A 49 -16.93 -13.28 23.02
C TYR A 49 -16.59 -13.31 24.50
N GLU A 50 -15.44 -13.88 24.86
CA GLU A 50 -14.81 -13.51 26.12
C GLU A 50 -14.55 -12.02 26.04
N ALA A 51 -15.42 -11.28 26.70
CA ALA A 51 -15.33 -9.86 26.81
C ALA A 51 -13.96 -9.54 27.41
N TYR A 52 -13.13 -8.80 26.68
CA TYR A 52 -12.16 -7.93 27.32
C TYR A 52 -12.95 -6.88 28.10
N THR A 53 -13.54 -7.29 29.24
CA THR A 53 -14.03 -6.37 30.25
C THR A 53 -12.78 -5.68 30.78
N ASN A 54 -12.55 -4.46 30.31
CA ASN A 54 -11.68 -3.57 31.05
C ASN A 54 -12.40 -3.29 32.38
N GLU A 55 -12.11 -4.13 33.37
CA GLU A 55 -12.73 -4.16 34.70
C GLU A 55 -12.49 -2.88 35.50
N LYS A 56 -11.64 -1.98 34.98
CA LYS A 56 -11.32 -0.66 35.52
C LYS A 56 -12.33 0.38 35.08
N CYS A 57 -12.91 1.08 36.04
CA CYS A 57 -13.70 2.27 35.81
C CYS A 57 -12.87 3.33 35.07
N PHE A 58 -13.28 3.71 33.88
CA PHE A 58 -12.62 4.78 33.11
C PHE A 58 -12.77 6.19 33.73
N GLY A 59 -13.46 6.33 34.86
CA GLY A 59 -13.57 7.56 35.63
C GLY A 59 -12.48 7.65 36.71
N CYS A 60 -12.51 6.74 37.69
CA CYS A 60 -11.58 6.75 38.83
C CYS A 60 -10.39 5.77 38.70
N GLY A 61 -10.40 4.87 37.74
CA GLY A 61 -9.36 3.86 37.52
C GLY A 61 -9.48 2.61 38.41
N GLU A 62 -10.42 2.58 39.36
CA GLU A 62 -10.65 1.44 40.24
C GLU A 62 -11.44 0.33 39.56
N GLU A 63 -11.18 -0.91 39.96
CA GLU A 63 -11.83 -2.10 39.41
C GLU A 63 -13.17 -2.40 40.09
N GLY A 64 -14.08 -3.09 39.38
CA GLY A 64 -15.33 -3.60 39.96
C GLY A 64 -16.58 -2.75 39.72
N HIS A 65 -16.48 -1.63 38.99
CA HIS A 65 -17.63 -0.88 38.52
C HIS A 65 -17.37 -0.21 37.17
N LYS A 66 -18.42 -0.03 36.36
CA LYS A 66 -18.35 0.76 35.12
C LYS A 66 -18.52 2.24 35.42
N ARG A 67 -18.12 3.11 34.49
CA ARG A 67 -18.20 4.57 34.64
C ARG A 67 -19.58 5.08 35.09
N ALA A 68 -20.66 4.44 34.65
CA ALA A 68 -22.04 4.81 35.01
C ALA A 68 -22.40 4.52 36.48
N GLU A 69 -21.65 3.64 37.14
CA GLU A 69 -21.89 3.15 38.50
C GLU A 69 -20.75 3.56 39.44
N CYS A 70 -19.98 4.59 39.07
CA CYS A 70 -18.83 5.02 39.83
C CYS A 70 -19.25 5.73 41.13
N PRO A 71 -18.87 5.21 42.31
CA PRO A 71 -19.19 5.85 43.59
C PRO A 71 -18.52 7.23 43.72
N ASN A 72 -17.37 7.43 43.05
CA ASN A 72 -16.63 8.68 43.00
C ASN A 72 -16.85 9.44 41.68
N ALA A 73 -18.08 9.40 41.13
CA ALA A 73 -18.41 10.02 39.85
C ALA A 73 -18.14 11.54 39.79
N GLY A 74 -18.02 12.22 40.95
CA GLY A 74 -17.73 13.65 41.08
C GLY A 74 -16.26 14.04 41.19
N GLU A 75 -15.36 13.12 41.59
CA GLU A 75 -13.93 13.38 41.78
C GLU A 75 -13.14 13.13 40.48
N GLN A 76 -13.64 13.68 39.38
CA GLN A 76 -13.06 13.49 38.06
C GLN A 76 -11.82 14.36 37.91
N ALA A 77 -10.67 13.81 38.30
CA ALA A 77 -9.38 14.37 37.98
C ALA A 77 -9.06 14.19 36.48
N CYS A 78 -8.48 15.21 35.86
CA CYS A 78 -7.95 15.11 34.52
C CYS A 78 -6.95 13.95 34.41
N HIS A 79 -7.17 13.01 33.49
CA HIS A 79 -6.28 11.85 33.37
C HIS A 79 -4.83 12.20 33.00
N TYR A 80 -4.59 13.42 32.51
CA TYR A 80 -3.26 13.96 32.19
C TYR A 80 -2.56 14.54 33.43
N CYS A 81 -3.07 15.63 34.00
CA CYS A 81 -2.41 16.36 35.10
C CYS A 81 -2.89 15.98 36.52
N LYS A 82 -3.88 15.08 36.62
CA LYS A 82 -4.49 14.62 37.88
C LYS A 82 -5.16 15.71 38.74
N LYS A 83 -5.40 16.90 38.19
CA LYS A 83 -6.15 17.98 38.86
C LYS A 83 -7.65 17.90 38.54
N GLU A 84 -8.47 18.28 39.50
CA GLU A 84 -9.93 18.27 39.40
C GLU A 84 -10.48 19.49 38.64
N GLY A 85 -11.72 19.39 38.15
CA GLY A 85 -12.46 20.52 37.55
C GLY A 85 -12.34 20.68 36.02
N HIS A 86 -11.64 19.79 35.31
CA HIS A 86 -11.57 19.80 33.84
C HIS A 86 -11.30 18.40 33.26
N MET A 87 -11.74 18.17 32.02
CA MET A 87 -11.40 16.95 31.27
C MET A 87 -10.04 17.09 30.57
N VAL A 88 -9.43 15.97 30.14
CA VAL A 88 -8.16 15.96 29.36
C VAL A 88 -8.20 16.87 28.13
N LYS A 89 -9.39 17.10 27.57
CA LYS A 89 -9.60 18.00 26.43
C LYS A 89 -9.34 19.47 26.79
N ASP A 90 -9.66 19.86 28.02
CA ASP A 90 -9.61 21.24 28.53
C ASP A 90 -8.49 21.40 29.56
N CYS A 91 -7.49 20.50 29.53
CA CYS A 91 -6.40 20.50 30.49
C CYS A 91 -5.40 21.63 30.21
N PRO A 92 -5.21 22.59 31.13
CA PRO A 92 -4.31 23.72 30.94
C PRO A 92 -2.83 23.32 30.94
N GLU A 93 -2.51 22.13 31.46
CA GLU A 93 -1.14 21.60 31.52
C GLU A 93 -0.84 20.61 30.39
N LYS A 94 -1.83 20.26 29.56
CA LYS A 94 -1.59 19.39 28.41
C LYS A 94 -0.73 20.16 27.41
N PRO A 95 0.49 19.68 27.06
CA PRO A 95 1.30 20.34 26.07
C PRO A 95 0.52 20.39 24.74
N PRO A 96 0.69 21.47 23.96
CA PRO A 96 0.07 21.56 22.65
C PRO A 96 0.43 20.31 21.86
N ILE A 97 -0.60 19.69 21.27
CA ILE A 97 -0.52 18.34 20.67
C ILE A 97 0.45 18.30 19.47
N THR A 98 0.96 19.45 19.02
CA THR A 98 2.00 19.60 18.00
C THR A 98 2.82 20.86 18.26
N VAL A 99 4.12 20.80 17.95
CA VAL A 99 5.12 21.87 18.13
C VAL A 99 4.82 23.12 17.29
N THR A 100 3.81 23.06 16.42
CA THR A 100 3.29 24.20 15.67
C THR A 100 1.78 24.04 15.52
N GLY A 101 1.03 25.11 15.76
CA GLY A 101 -0.44 25.12 15.83
C GLY A 101 -1.15 25.01 14.48
N HIS A 102 -0.67 24.18 13.55
CA HIS A 102 -1.30 23.96 12.24
C HIS A 102 -1.74 22.50 12.06
N TRP A 103 -2.74 22.27 11.22
CA TRP A 103 -3.23 20.94 10.85
C TRP A 103 -2.25 20.24 9.90
N ARG A 104 -2.16 18.90 9.93
CA ARG A 104 -1.29 18.10 9.04
C ARG A 104 -1.39 18.48 7.56
N LYS A 105 -2.58 18.91 7.12
CA LYS A 105 -2.84 19.37 5.75
C LYS A 105 -2.09 20.66 5.35
N ASN A 106 -1.71 21.48 6.33
CA ASN A 106 -1.02 22.75 6.13
C ASN A 106 0.46 22.66 6.57
N CYS A 107 1.01 21.45 6.65
CA CYS A 107 2.39 21.24 7.09
C CYS A 107 3.33 21.31 5.89
N GLU A 108 4.08 22.40 5.80
CA GLU A 108 5.09 22.62 4.75
C GLU A 108 6.46 22.00 5.11
N SER A 109 6.62 21.53 6.34
CA SER A 109 7.86 20.90 6.79
C SER A 109 8.07 19.55 6.10
N ALA A 110 9.33 19.24 5.79
CA ALA A 110 9.71 17.94 5.26
C ALA A 110 9.24 16.81 6.18
N ARG A 111 8.69 15.75 5.58
CA ARG A 111 8.21 14.59 6.30
C ARG A 111 9.39 13.81 6.86
N LYS A 112 9.25 13.32 8.09
CA LYS A 112 10.22 12.39 8.67
C LYS A 112 10.09 11.03 7.99
N ILE A 113 11.12 10.64 7.24
CA ILE A 113 11.16 9.34 6.56
C ILE A 113 11.71 8.30 7.54
N ASN A 114 10.97 7.21 7.74
CA ASN A 114 11.45 6.04 8.47
C ASN A 114 12.14 5.08 7.49
N ARG A 115 13.35 4.64 7.81
CA ARG A 115 14.19 3.77 6.97
C ARG A 115 14.62 2.51 7.72
N ASP A 116 13.90 2.16 8.79
CA ASP A 116 14.27 1.04 9.67
C ASP A 116 14.10 -0.30 8.95
N HIS A 117 13.21 -0.35 7.95
CA HIS A 117 12.99 -1.50 7.08
C HIS A 117 14.10 -1.71 6.02
N VAL A 118 14.97 -0.72 5.81
CA VAL A 118 16.07 -0.79 4.84
C VAL A 118 17.31 -1.35 5.53
N ALA A 119 18.05 -2.23 4.86
CA ALA A 119 19.23 -2.87 5.45
C ALA A 119 20.32 -1.86 5.87
N ASP A 120 20.99 -2.13 6.99
CA ASP A 120 22.17 -1.38 7.44
C ASP A 120 23.43 -1.90 6.74
N VAL A 121 23.81 -1.21 5.66
CA VAL A 121 25.02 -1.52 4.88
C VAL A 121 25.90 -0.28 4.76
N THR A 122 27.17 -0.47 4.39
CA THR A 122 28.06 0.66 4.10
C THR A 122 27.70 1.31 2.76
N PRO A 123 28.03 2.60 2.54
CA PRO A 123 27.76 3.26 1.26
C PRO A 123 28.38 2.52 0.07
N ASP A 124 29.59 1.97 0.24
CA ASP A 124 30.27 1.23 -0.81
C ASP A 124 29.61 -0.12 -1.11
N ALA A 125 29.13 -0.83 -0.08
CA ALA A 125 28.42 -2.09 -0.26
C ALA A 125 27.09 -1.89 -1.01
N ALA A 126 26.30 -0.87 -0.63
CA ALA A 126 25.08 -0.49 -1.36
C ALA A 126 25.38 -0.13 -2.82
N TRP A 127 26.50 0.57 -3.06
CA TRP A 127 26.91 0.95 -4.41
C TRP A 127 27.34 -0.26 -5.26
N VAL A 128 27.99 -1.26 -4.67
CA VAL A 128 28.29 -2.54 -5.34
C VAL A 128 26.99 -3.26 -5.71
N LYS A 129 26.00 -3.31 -4.81
CA LYS A 129 24.67 -3.88 -5.10
C LYS A 129 23.99 -3.14 -6.25
N LEU A 130 24.06 -1.80 -6.28
CA LEU A 130 23.50 -1.00 -7.37
C LEU A 130 24.17 -1.29 -8.72
N LYS A 131 25.50 -1.50 -8.74
CA LYS A 131 26.21 -1.93 -9.95
C LYS A 131 25.77 -3.31 -10.43
N GLN A 132 25.56 -4.26 -9.50
CA GLN A 132 25.07 -5.59 -9.84
C GLN A 132 23.67 -5.52 -10.45
N ALA A 133 22.76 -4.77 -9.83
CA ALA A 133 21.41 -4.55 -10.35
C ALA A 133 21.42 -3.90 -11.76
N ALA A 134 22.37 -3.00 -12.02
CA ALA A 134 22.57 -2.40 -13.34
C ALA A 134 22.98 -3.43 -14.41
N LEU A 135 23.82 -4.41 -14.05
CA LEU A 135 24.24 -5.49 -14.95
C LEU A 135 23.10 -6.46 -15.25
N GLU A 136 22.31 -6.80 -14.23
CA GLU A 136 21.17 -7.71 -14.33
C GLU A 136 19.93 -7.04 -14.92
N ARG A 137 19.94 -5.71 -15.04
CA ARG A 137 18.81 -4.89 -15.46
C ARG A 137 17.58 -5.07 -14.55
N ASP A 138 17.84 -5.22 -13.25
CA ASP A 138 16.81 -5.36 -12.22
C ASP A 138 16.51 -4.01 -11.58
N ALA A 139 15.31 -3.49 -11.84
CA ALA A 139 14.90 -2.16 -11.38
C ALA A 139 14.53 -2.14 -9.89
N ASP A 140 14.07 -3.27 -9.36
CA ASP A 140 13.65 -3.38 -7.96
C ASP A 140 14.90 -3.44 -7.07
N ASP A 141 15.90 -4.25 -7.45
CA ASP A 141 17.20 -4.30 -6.77
C ASP A 141 17.94 -2.97 -6.87
N ALA A 142 17.87 -2.28 -8.02
CA ALA A 142 18.48 -0.96 -8.18
C ALA A 142 17.83 0.07 -7.24
N LYS A 143 16.52 -0.01 -7.04
CA LYS A 143 15.80 0.86 -6.12
C LYS A 143 16.18 0.56 -4.67
N GLU A 144 16.21 -0.70 -4.28
CA GLU A 144 16.61 -1.13 -2.93
C GLU A 144 18.04 -0.68 -2.61
N ALA A 145 18.98 -0.89 -3.54
CA ALA A 145 20.36 -0.47 -3.39
C ALA A 145 20.51 1.06 -3.26
N VAL A 146 19.67 1.83 -3.95
CA VAL A 146 19.61 3.29 -3.75
C VAL A 146 19.06 3.63 -2.36
N GLU A 147 18.01 2.97 -1.89
CA GLU A 147 17.46 3.21 -0.55
C GLU A 147 18.47 2.90 0.57
N GLU A 148 19.22 1.81 0.43
CA GLU A 148 20.36 1.42 1.27
C GLU A 148 21.47 2.46 1.25
N TYR A 149 21.91 2.88 0.05
CA TYR A 149 22.96 3.89 -0.12
C TYR A 149 22.58 5.21 0.56
N VAL A 150 21.35 5.65 0.37
CA VAL A 150 20.85 6.89 0.94
C VAL A 150 20.69 6.74 2.48
N LYS A 151 20.37 5.54 3.01
CA LYS A 151 20.33 5.27 4.46
C LYS A 151 21.74 5.33 5.06
N ALA A 152 22.72 4.71 4.39
CA ALA A 152 24.10 4.69 4.81
C ALA A 152 24.74 6.10 4.89
N LEU A 153 24.24 7.05 4.09
CA LEU A 153 24.63 8.47 4.11
C LEU A 153 23.75 9.35 5.02
N GLY A 154 22.89 8.76 5.86
CA GLY A 154 22.05 9.51 6.79
C GLY A 154 20.90 10.29 6.13
N GLY A 155 20.63 10.12 4.83
CA GLY A 155 19.55 10.81 4.12
C GLY A 155 19.95 12.13 3.42
N ASP A 156 21.20 12.54 3.50
CA ASP A 156 21.64 13.87 3.02
C ASP A 156 21.94 13.93 1.51
N VAL A 157 21.78 12.83 0.78
CA VAL A 157 22.07 12.74 -0.66
C VAL A 157 20.82 12.96 -1.52
N THR A 158 20.98 13.65 -2.64
CA THR A 158 19.92 13.97 -3.61
C THR A 158 19.94 13.02 -4.81
N TYR A 159 18.81 12.91 -5.53
CA TYR A 159 18.76 12.11 -6.75
C TYR A 159 19.74 12.59 -7.83
N ARG A 160 19.95 13.91 -7.94
CA ARG A 160 20.95 14.49 -8.84
C ARG A 160 22.35 13.94 -8.55
N GLN A 161 22.78 13.99 -7.29
CA GLN A 161 24.11 13.51 -6.88
C GLN A 161 24.29 12.01 -7.16
N ILE A 162 23.22 11.22 -6.98
CA ILE A 162 23.23 9.79 -7.32
C ILE A 162 23.39 9.61 -8.83
N GLN A 163 22.63 10.35 -9.64
CA GLN A 163 22.72 10.27 -11.11
C GLN A 163 24.09 10.72 -11.63
N GLU A 164 24.68 11.78 -11.07
CA GLU A 164 26.02 12.24 -11.41
C GLU A 164 27.06 11.15 -11.13
N ARG A 165 26.99 10.50 -9.95
CA ARG A 165 27.89 9.39 -9.62
C ARG A 165 27.68 8.17 -10.53
N LEU A 166 26.44 7.85 -10.90
CA LEU A 166 26.14 6.78 -11.87
C LEU A 166 26.79 7.06 -13.23
N MET A 167 26.75 8.32 -13.68
CA MET A 167 27.37 8.73 -14.94
C MET A 167 28.90 8.68 -14.89
N ASP A 168 29.50 9.17 -13.79
CA ASP A 168 30.96 9.18 -13.60
C ASP A 168 31.55 7.77 -13.57
N GLU A 169 30.86 6.84 -12.90
CA GLU A 169 31.27 5.44 -12.80
C GLU A 169 30.76 4.57 -13.97
N LYS A 170 30.09 5.17 -14.96
CA LYS A 170 29.54 4.52 -16.16
C LYS A 170 28.61 3.34 -15.84
N VAL A 171 27.83 3.47 -14.77
CA VAL A 171 26.81 2.50 -14.37
C VAL A 171 25.54 2.78 -15.16
N ASN A 172 25.01 1.78 -15.87
CA ASN A 172 23.87 1.96 -16.78
C ASN A 172 22.52 1.96 -16.04
N VAL A 173 22.37 2.86 -15.06
CA VAL A 173 21.10 3.16 -14.40
C VAL A 173 20.81 4.65 -14.60
N TRP A 174 19.59 4.93 -15.01
CA TRP A 174 19.10 6.26 -15.33
C TRP A 174 17.85 6.53 -14.51
N LEU A 175 17.93 7.55 -13.66
CA LEU A 175 16.82 8.10 -12.91
C LEU A 175 16.04 9.03 -13.84
N ILE A 176 15.02 8.50 -14.51
CA ILE A 176 14.22 9.25 -15.46
C ILE A 176 13.02 9.85 -14.75
N SER A 177 12.90 11.17 -14.83
CA SER A 177 11.86 11.98 -14.20
C SER A 177 10.84 12.42 -15.24
N MET A 178 9.60 11.93 -15.08
CA MET A 178 8.48 12.22 -15.98
C MET A 178 7.31 12.82 -15.22
N GLU A 179 6.58 13.71 -15.88
CA GLU A 179 5.35 14.28 -15.33
C GLU A 179 4.22 13.23 -15.38
N ARG A 180 3.60 12.97 -14.23
CA ARG A 180 2.49 12.03 -14.10
C ARG A 180 1.33 12.70 -13.39
N SER A 181 0.12 12.50 -13.91
CA SER A 181 -1.10 12.88 -13.21
C SER A 181 -1.35 11.90 -12.06
N LEU A 182 -1.13 12.34 -10.83
CA LEU A 182 -1.40 11.56 -9.63
C LEU A 182 -2.82 11.82 -9.11
N ILE A 183 -3.40 10.81 -8.46
CA ILE A 183 -4.62 11.00 -7.67
C ILE A 183 -4.26 11.91 -6.48
N ASP A 184 -5.18 12.75 -6.04
CA ASP A 184 -4.98 13.77 -5.01
C ASP A 184 -4.48 13.25 -3.65
N THR A 185 -4.68 11.97 -3.35
CA THR A 185 -4.13 11.31 -2.14
C THR A 185 -2.64 10.99 -2.24
N PHE A 186 -2.05 11.03 -3.44
CA PHE A 186 -0.64 10.76 -3.69
C PHE A 186 0.13 12.05 -4.02
N THR A 187 1.44 12.03 -3.78
CA THR A 187 2.37 13.09 -4.21
C THR A 187 3.73 12.49 -4.51
N ASN A 188 4.59 13.25 -5.19
CA ASN A 188 5.99 12.89 -5.29
C ASN A 188 6.76 13.51 -4.10
N MET A 189 7.53 12.69 -3.41
CA MET A 189 8.38 13.10 -2.28
C MET A 189 9.85 12.81 -2.59
N ASP A 190 10.73 13.77 -2.31
CA ASP A 190 12.19 13.56 -2.46
C ASP A 190 12.79 12.72 -1.32
N LEU A 191 14.08 12.38 -1.44
CA LEU A 191 14.82 11.60 -0.44
C LEU A 191 14.93 12.30 0.93
N GLN A 192 14.71 13.62 0.98
CA GLN A 192 14.74 14.46 2.18
C GLN A 192 13.35 14.64 2.80
N GLY A 193 12.29 14.11 2.19
CA GLY A 193 10.92 14.19 2.68
C GLY A 193 10.16 15.44 2.26
N LYS A 194 10.67 16.24 1.32
CA LYS A 194 9.92 17.37 0.75
C LYS A 194 8.90 16.83 -0.24
N MET A 195 7.64 17.21 0.00
CA MET A 195 6.47 16.79 -0.78
C MET A 195 6.30 17.65 -2.04
N ASP A 196 5.33 17.25 -2.87
CA ASP A 196 4.80 18.04 -3.99
C ASP A 196 5.83 18.34 -5.09
N LYS A 197 6.73 17.38 -5.31
CA LYS A 197 7.64 17.39 -6.44
C LYS A 197 6.87 17.20 -7.75
N LYS A 198 7.27 17.93 -8.79
CA LYS A 198 6.58 17.89 -10.08
C LYS A 198 6.73 16.53 -10.78
N TYR A 199 7.94 15.97 -10.75
CA TYR A 199 8.26 14.78 -11.53
C TYR A 199 8.27 13.51 -10.70
N SER A 200 7.73 12.43 -11.27
CA SER A 200 7.84 11.08 -10.71
C SER A 200 9.09 10.40 -11.25
N ILE A 201 9.90 9.87 -10.36
CA ILE A 201 11.13 9.14 -10.72
C ILE A 201 10.80 7.73 -11.20
N SER A 202 11.57 7.24 -12.14
CA SER A 202 11.53 5.86 -12.61
C SER A 202 12.95 5.41 -12.95
N PHE A 203 13.32 4.24 -12.45
CA PHE A 203 14.62 3.62 -12.70
C PHE A 203 14.59 2.95 -14.07
N ARG A 204 15.58 3.27 -14.92
CA ARG A 204 15.70 2.77 -16.30
C ARG A 204 17.14 2.36 -16.58
N PHE A 205 17.32 1.49 -17.59
CA PHE A 205 18.64 1.02 -18.04
C PHE A 205 19.04 1.62 -19.39
N SER A 206 18.45 2.76 -19.74
CA SER A 206 18.68 3.49 -20.99
C SER A 206 18.36 4.96 -20.75
N ASP A 207 19.18 5.83 -21.33
CA ASP A 207 18.94 7.28 -21.38
C ASP A 207 17.91 7.68 -22.44
N ARG A 208 17.46 6.72 -23.26
CA ARG A 208 16.46 6.89 -24.32
C ARG A 208 15.16 6.13 -24.02
N PRO A 209 14.01 6.64 -24.50
CA PRO A 209 12.73 5.99 -24.32
C PRO A 209 12.68 4.69 -25.13
N GLU A 210 12.39 3.57 -24.46
CA GLU A 210 12.18 2.27 -25.13
C GLU A 210 10.74 2.14 -25.66
N ARG A 211 9.79 2.86 -25.05
CA ARG A 211 8.36 2.74 -25.35
C ARG A 211 7.90 3.97 -26.14
N PRO A 212 7.21 3.80 -27.29
CA PRO A 212 6.74 4.93 -28.11
C PRO A 212 5.87 5.94 -27.35
N ARG A 213 5.08 5.50 -26.38
CA ARG A 213 4.20 6.37 -25.57
C ARG A 213 4.97 7.31 -24.64
N GLU A 214 6.22 6.98 -24.31
CA GLU A 214 7.03 7.74 -23.37
C GLU A 214 7.81 8.87 -24.06
N ILE A 215 7.95 8.84 -25.38
CA ILE A 215 8.75 9.80 -26.16
C ILE A 215 8.36 11.25 -25.86
N SER A 216 7.06 11.55 -25.80
CA SER A 216 6.54 12.92 -25.59
C SER A 216 6.93 13.52 -24.23
N GLY A 217 7.07 12.68 -23.20
CA GLY A 217 7.40 13.14 -21.83
C GLY A 217 8.85 12.93 -21.43
N TRP A 218 9.65 12.28 -22.30
CA TRP A 218 11.03 11.91 -22.00
C TRP A 218 11.95 13.15 -22.03
N PRO A 219 12.96 13.24 -21.14
CA PRO A 219 13.95 14.32 -21.19
C PRO A 219 14.82 14.25 -22.46
N ASP A 220 15.10 15.37 -23.12
CA ASP A 220 15.80 15.40 -24.41
C ASP A 220 17.29 15.04 -24.32
N ASN A 221 17.92 15.36 -23.19
CA ASN A 221 19.36 15.22 -23.00
C ASN A 221 19.75 15.07 -21.52
N HIS A 222 21.00 14.68 -21.27
CA HIS A 222 21.51 14.43 -19.91
C HIS A 222 21.40 15.67 -19.00
N LYS A 223 21.55 16.88 -19.53
CA LYS A 223 21.41 18.11 -18.74
C LYS A 223 19.96 18.29 -18.26
N GLU A 224 18.98 17.99 -19.11
CA GLU A 224 17.58 18.03 -18.73
C GLU A 224 17.23 16.92 -17.73
N ILE A 225 17.76 15.70 -17.89
CA ILE A 225 17.62 14.62 -16.90
C ILE A 225 18.05 15.14 -15.53
N LEU A 226 19.26 15.68 -15.42
CA LEU A 226 19.79 16.21 -14.15
C LEU A 226 18.95 17.38 -13.62
N SER A 227 18.52 18.30 -14.49
CA SER A 227 17.70 19.45 -14.08
C SER A 227 16.36 19.03 -13.50
N ARG A 228 15.70 18.03 -14.08
CA ARG A 228 14.40 17.56 -13.59
C ARG A 228 14.53 16.83 -12.25
N LEU A 229 15.69 16.25 -11.93
CA LEU A 229 15.91 15.53 -10.65
C LEU A 229 15.85 16.43 -9.41
N ASP A 230 16.05 17.74 -9.54
CA ASP A 230 15.91 18.69 -8.41
C ASP A 230 14.45 18.83 -7.94
N ASP A 231 13.51 18.59 -8.86
CA ASP A 231 12.07 18.64 -8.62
C ASP A 231 11.41 17.28 -8.89
N ALA A 232 12.15 16.20 -8.60
CA ALA A 232 11.68 14.84 -8.74
C ALA A 232 11.56 14.13 -7.39
N GLY A 233 10.61 13.21 -7.31
CA GLY A 233 10.38 12.39 -6.14
C GLY A 233 9.75 11.04 -6.46
N MET A 234 9.68 10.19 -5.44
CA MET A 234 8.95 8.93 -5.49
C MET A 234 7.50 9.16 -5.13
N VAL A 235 6.60 8.44 -5.80
CA VAL A 235 5.17 8.53 -5.51
C VAL A 235 4.90 7.90 -4.14
N VAL A 236 4.36 8.70 -3.22
CA VAL A 236 3.99 8.29 -1.87
C VAL A 236 2.59 8.78 -1.52
N ASP A 237 1.96 8.10 -0.56
CA ASP A 237 0.72 8.59 0.03
C ASP A 237 0.98 9.87 0.84
N ARG A 238 0.15 10.89 0.64
CA ARG A 238 0.23 12.16 1.39
C ARG A 238 -0.10 12.00 2.88
N GLY A 239 -0.76 10.90 3.26
CA GLY A 239 -1.24 10.61 4.61
C GLY A 239 -2.39 11.53 5.02
N LEU A 240 -3.13 12.08 4.04
CA LEU A 240 -4.28 12.95 4.24
C LEU A 240 -5.54 12.23 3.78
N PRO A 241 -6.54 12.01 4.66
CA PRO A 241 -7.79 11.41 4.23
C PRO A 241 -8.53 12.36 3.29
N LYS A 242 -9.11 11.78 2.24
CA LYS A 242 -10.04 12.48 1.34
C LYS A 242 -11.44 12.44 1.92
N CYS A 243 -12.08 13.59 2.01
CA CYS A 243 -13.46 13.69 2.46
C CYS A 243 -14.40 13.16 1.38
N TYR A 244 -15.21 12.14 1.69
CA TYR A 244 -16.20 11.63 0.75
C TYR A 244 -17.38 12.58 0.54
N ASN A 245 -17.57 13.58 1.40
CA ASN A 245 -18.61 14.58 1.22
C ASN A 245 -18.21 15.64 0.18
N CYS A 246 -17.13 16.38 0.44
CA CYS A 246 -16.70 17.52 -0.38
C CYS A 246 -15.52 17.24 -1.34
N GLY A 247 -14.87 16.08 -1.22
CA GLY A 247 -13.69 15.72 -2.01
C GLY A 247 -12.38 16.36 -1.56
N GLU A 248 -12.38 17.27 -0.59
CA GLU A 248 -11.16 17.91 -0.10
C GLU A 248 -10.33 17.01 0.83
N LEU A 249 -9.04 17.27 0.90
CA LEU A 249 -8.09 16.52 1.75
C LEU A 249 -7.98 17.07 3.17
N GLY A 250 -7.62 16.20 4.10
CA GLY A 250 -7.25 16.55 5.48
C GLY A 250 -8.37 16.41 6.50
N HIS A 251 -9.55 15.95 6.10
CA HIS A 251 -10.65 15.60 7.00
C HIS A 251 -11.49 14.45 6.41
N THR A 252 -12.27 13.79 7.27
CA THR A 252 -13.26 12.78 6.85
C THR A 252 -14.66 13.42 6.82
N SER A 253 -15.64 12.75 6.23
CA SER A 253 -17.02 13.26 6.13
C SER A 253 -17.63 13.68 7.48
N LYS A 254 -17.20 13.07 8.59
CA LYS A 254 -17.64 13.44 9.95
C LYS A 254 -17.16 14.82 10.38
N GLY A 255 -15.97 15.23 9.92
CA GLY A 255 -15.38 16.53 10.19
C GLY A 255 -15.57 17.53 9.05
N CYS A 256 -16.46 17.25 8.10
CA CYS A 256 -16.73 18.16 6.99
C CYS A 256 -17.61 19.32 7.47
N THR A 257 -17.19 20.54 7.16
CA THR A 257 -17.93 21.77 7.46
C THR A 257 -18.94 22.13 6.39
N GLN A 258 -18.84 21.52 5.21
CA GLN A 258 -19.80 21.70 4.13
C GLN A 258 -21.09 20.94 4.45
N GLU A 259 -22.20 21.42 3.87
CA GLU A 259 -23.47 20.73 3.97
C GLU A 259 -23.31 19.27 3.50
N ARG A 260 -23.96 18.36 4.21
CA ARG A 260 -23.90 16.95 3.88
C ARG A 260 -24.63 16.74 2.56
N VAL A 261 -23.87 16.54 1.50
CA VAL A 261 -24.42 16.07 0.25
C VAL A 261 -24.87 14.64 0.49
N GLU A 262 -26.15 14.38 0.32
CA GLU A 262 -26.62 13.02 0.11
C GLU A 262 -26.02 12.58 -1.22
N HIS A 263 -24.84 11.96 -1.17
CA HIS A 263 -24.37 11.10 -2.23
C HIS A 263 -25.42 10.03 -2.35
N ALA A 264 -26.40 10.29 -3.25
CA ALA A 264 -27.53 9.43 -3.50
C ALA A 264 -26.95 8.05 -3.58
N SER A 265 -27.29 7.24 -2.58
CA SER A 265 -26.73 5.92 -2.45
C SER A 265 -27.29 5.14 -3.62
N GLU A 266 -26.62 5.20 -4.77
CA GLU A 266 -26.49 4.07 -5.66
C GLU A 266 -25.78 3.00 -4.82
N LYS A 267 -26.50 2.46 -3.84
CA LYS A 267 -26.15 1.21 -3.18
C LYS A 267 -25.86 0.29 -4.36
N PRO A 268 -24.65 -0.28 -4.47
CA PRO A 268 -24.31 -1.12 -5.59
C PRO A 268 -25.43 -2.14 -5.72
N LYS A 269 -26.22 -2.01 -6.80
CA LYS A 269 -27.41 -2.82 -6.98
C LYS A 269 -26.91 -4.25 -7.05
N ILE A 270 -27.26 -5.06 -6.06
CA ILE A 270 -26.87 -6.46 -6.02
C ILE A 270 -27.52 -7.12 -7.23
N SER A 271 -26.70 -7.43 -8.25
CA SER A 271 -27.11 -8.14 -9.45
C SER A 271 -26.63 -9.59 -9.35
N CYS A 272 -27.51 -10.54 -9.63
CA CYS A 272 -27.18 -11.95 -9.59
C CYS A 272 -26.28 -12.32 -10.76
N TYR A 273 -25.11 -12.89 -10.47
CA TYR A 273 -24.17 -13.33 -11.50
C TYR A 273 -24.68 -14.49 -12.37
N ASN A 274 -25.69 -15.25 -11.94
CA ASN A 274 -26.29 -16.32 -12.75
C ASN A 274 -27.26 -15.76 -13.79
N CYS A 275 -28.31 -15.06 -13.34
CA CYS A 275 -29.43 -14.62 -14.19
C CYS A 275 -29.44 -13.13 -14.54
N GLY A 276 -28.55 -12.31 -13.96
CA GLY A 276 -28.46 -10.87 -14.18
C GLY A 276 -29.53 -10.03 -13.44
N ALA A 277 -30.50 -10.65 -12.78
CA ALA A 277 -31.56 -9.94 -12.08
C ALA A 277 -31.06 -9.24 -10.80
N GLU A 278 -31.62 -8.07 -10.51
CA GLU A 278 -31.32 -7.28 -9.31
C GLU A 278 -32.04 -7.83 -8.07
N GLY A 279 -31.50 -7.60 -6.88
CA GLY A 279 -32.16 -7.87 -5.59
C GLY A 279 -31.78 -9.17 -4.88
N HIS A 280 -30.96 -10.04 -5.49
CA HIS A 280 -30.44 -11.25 -4.85
C HIS A 280 -29.01 -11.60 -5.31
N ARG A 281 -28.27 -12.32 -4.46
CA ARG A 281 -26.92 -12.83 -4.78
C ARG A 281 -27.02 -14.19 -5.46
N LEU A 282 -25.91 -14.68 -6.03
CA LEU A 282 -25.83 -15.99 -6.69
C LEU A 282 -26.37 -17.17 -5.84
N ARG A 283 -26.22 -17.07 -4.52
CA ARG A 283 -26.67 -18.08 -3.55
C ARG A 283 -28.19 -18.19 -3.47
N ASP A 284 -28.88 -17.07 -3.61
CA ASP A 284 -30.33 -16.94 -3.46
C ASP A 284 -31.02 -16.87 -4.84
N CYS A 285 -30.32 -17.30 -5.89
CA CYS A 285 -30.85 -17.31 -7.23
C CYS A 285 -31.94 -18.39 -7.37
N PRO A 286 -33.17 -18.02 -7.75
CA PRO A 286 -34.26 -18.99 -7.95
C PRO A 286 -34.08 -19.80 -9.24
N GLN A 287 -33.14 -19.41 -10.11
CA GLN A 287 -32.85 -20.09 -11.37
C GLN A 287 -31.74 -21.13 -11.16
N PRO A 288 -31.81 -22.30 -11.83
CA PRO A 288 -30.73 -23.27 -11.81
C PRO A 288 -29.44 -22.62 -12.27
N ARG A 289 -28.31 -22.99 -11.66
CA ARG A 289 -27.00 -22.42 -12.00
C ARG A 289 -26.64 -22.82 -13.42
N ALA A 290 -26.57 -21.85 -14.31
CA ALA A 290 -26.04 -22.07 -15.64
C ALA A 290 -24.52 -22.21 -15.54
N ASP A 291 -23.98 -23.35 -15.96
CA ASP A 291 -22.54 -23.53 -16.03
C ASP A 291 -22.00 -22.72 -17.22
N LYS A 292 -21.43 -21.55 -16.92
CA LYS A 292 -20.83 -20.66 -17.92
C LYS A 292 -19.52 -21.21 -18.49
N PHE A 293 -18.98 -22.28 -17.90
CA PHE A 293 -17.81 -23.00 -18.38
C PHE A 293 -18.18 -24.27 -19.18
N ALA A 294 -19.47 -24.61 -19.30
CA ALA A 294 -19.90 -25.68 -20.17
C ALA A 294 -19.53 -25.38 -21.62
N CYS A 295 -18.99 -26.38 -22.32
CA CYS A 295 -18.61 -26.28 -23.71
C CYS A 295 -19.82 -25.90 -24.57
N LYS A 296 -19.81 -24.70 -25.15
CA LYS A 296 -20.88 -24.19 -26.04
C LYS A 296 -21.05 -24.99 -27.33
N ASN A 297 -20.15 -25.94 -27.61
CA ASN A 297 -20.20 -26.82 -28.77
C ASN A 297 -20.87 -28.18 -28.48
N CYS A 298 -21.15 -28.48 -27.21
CA CYS A 298 -21.76 -29.74 -26.76
C CYS A 298 -23.11 -29.53 -26.05
N GLN A 299 -23.71 -28.34 -26.18
CA GLN A 299 -25.08 -28.04 -25.77
C GLN A 299 -26.08 -28.39 -26.86
#